data_AF-A0A085FZL8-F1
#
_entry.id   AF-A0A085FZL8-F1
#
_cell.length_a   1.000
_cell.length_b   1.000
_cell.length_c   1.000
_cell.angle_alpha   90.00
_cell.angle_beta   90.00
_cell.angle_gamma   90.00
#
_symmetry.space_group_name_H-M   'P 1'
#
loop_
_entity.id
_entity.type
_entity.pdbx_description
1 polymer ?
#
loop_
_entity_poly.entity_id
_entity_poly.type
_entity_poly.pdbx_seq_one_letter_code
_entity_poly.pdbx_strand_id
1 'polypeptide(L)'
;MSKLHLIFVPCFFCLSACTFLSPKAEFIPENEVLKQATVNTPYRFKIDILGGPVFRGVDRKAGSIIPADSGISVRYCQLPEEEIKDMKPMDSNNYNCVELYGTPTKPGLLKINISSGMYGHMFAPGSYFSKDYTLTVVNP
;
A
#
# COMPACT_ATOMS: atom_id res chain seq x y z
N MET A 1 -45.50 43.22 -6.99
CA MET A 1 -45.80 41.92 -6.33
C MET A 1 -45.86 40.90 -7.45
N SER A 2 -45.07 39.85 -7.55
CA SER A 2 -44.61 38.92 -6.53
C SER A 2 -43.21 38.38 -6.86
N LYS A 3 -42.40 38.19 -5.82
CA LYS A 3 -41.07 37.56 -5.83
C LYS A 3 -41.24 36.07 -6.17
N LEU A 4 -40.53 35.55 -7.17
CA LEU A 4 -40.36 34.10 -7.31
C LEU A 4 -38.91 33.75 -6.97
N HIS A 5 -38.78 33.07 -5.84
CA HIS A 5 -37.55 32.72 -5.17
C HIS A 5 -36.67 31.77 -6.00
N LEU A 6 -35.47 32.26 -6.30
CA LEU A 6 -34.17 31.60 -6.32
C LEU A 6 -34.14 30.18 -5.69
N ILE A 7 -34.50 29.13 -6.46
CA ILE A 7 -34.23 27.73 -6.09
C ILE A 7 -33.98 26.93 -7.38
N PHE A 8 -32.71 26.80 -7.78
CA PHE A 8 -32.30 25.67 -8.63
C PHE A 8 -30.80 25.38 -8.52
N VAL A 9 -30.29 25.19 -7.30
CA VAL A 9 -28.93 24.63 -7.10
C VAL A 9 -28.89 23.63 -5.93
N PRO A 10 -29.58 22.46 -5.99
CA PRO A 10 -29.25 21.37 -5.06
C PRO A 10 -28.66 20.13 -5.74
N CYS A 11 -28.45 20.12 -7.06
CA CYS A 11 -27.95 18.93 -7.76
C CYS A 11 -26.41 18.82 -7.83
N PHE A 12 -25.67 19.91 -7.57
CA PHE A 12 -24.21 19.89 -7.68
C PHE A 12 -23.50 19.25 -6.47
N PHE A 13 -24.19 19.11 -5.33
CA PHE A 13 -23.62 18.54 -4.09
C PHE A 13 -23.71 17.01 -3.99
N CYS A 14 -24.50 16.34 -4.83
CA CYS A 14 -24.69 14.89 -4.75
C CYS A 14 -23.57 14.08 -5.44
N LEU A 15 -22.79 14.69 -6.34
CA LEU A 15 -21.77 13.97 -7.11
C LEU A 15 -20.48 13.70 -6.32
N SER A 16 -20.19 14.46 -5.26
CA SER A 16 -18.99 14.28 -4.43
C SER A 16 -19.16 13.23 -3.33
N ALA A 17 -20.39 12.84 -2.99
CA ALA A 17 -20.64 11.90 -1.88
C ALA A 17 -20.12 10.49 -2.18
N CYS A 18 -20.13 10.06 -3.45
CA CYS A 18 -19.65 8.73 -3.84
C CYS A 18 -18.14 8.55 -3.65
N THR A 19 -17.35 9.63 -3.76
CA THR A 19 -15.89 9.57 -3.60
C THR A 19 -15.47 9.37 -2.14
N PHE A 20 -16.28 9.82 -1.18
CA PHE A 20 -16.05 9.58 0.25
C PHE A 20 -16.35 8.13 0.68
N LEU A 21 -17.15 7.40 -0.10
CA LEU A 21 -17.52 6.02 0.21
C LEU A 21 -16.51 5.01 -0.29
N SER A 22 -15.65 5.39 -1.24
CA SER A 22 -14.61 4.50 -1.76
C SER A 22 -13.64 4.07 -0.65
N PRO A 23 -13.23 2.79 -0.61
CA PRO A 23 -12.19 2.32 0.30
C PRO A 23 -10.96 3.20 0.20
N LYS A 24 -10.40 3.61 1.33
CA LYS A 24 -9.14 4.36 1.38
C LYS A 24 -8.09 3.48 2.03
N ALA A 25 -6.93 3.39 1.38
CA ALA A 25 -5.80 2.68 1.96
C ALA A 25 -5.24 3.47 3.15
N GLU A 26 -5.12 2.79 4.27
CA GLU A 26 -4.40 3.26 5.45
C GLU A 26 -3.21 2.33 5.68
N PHE A 27 -2.11 2.86 6.21
CA PHE A 27 -0.86 2.10 6.32
C PHE A 27 -0.36 2.09 7.75
N ILE A 28 0.16 0.93 8.17
CA ILE A 28 0.87 0.78 9.44
C ILE A 28 2.28 0.24 9.13
N PRO A 29 3.34 0.99 9.46
CA PRO A 29 3.33 2.33 10.07
C PRO A 29 2.81 3.41 9.10
N GLU A 30 2.22 4.47 9.65
CA GLU A 30 1.83 5.65 8.87
C GLU A 30 3.05 6.51 8.48
N ASN A 31 4.07 6.50 9.34
CA ASN A 31 5.30 7.25 9.15
C ASN A 31 6.06 6.79 7.92
N GLU A 32 6.40 7.74 7.05
CA GLU A 32 7.10 7.51 5.79
C GLU A 32 8.58 7.17 6.00
N VAL A 33 9.16 7.53 7.14
CA VAL A 33 10.54 7.21 7.48
C VAL A 33 10.59 5.90 8.24
N LEU A 34 11.13 4.86 7.59
CA LEU A 34 11.27 3.54 8.18
C LEU A 34 12.47 3.46 9.13
N LYS A 35 12.47 2.44 9.98
CA LYS A 35 13.61 2.14 10.85
C LYS A 35 14.86 1.94 10.01
N GLN A 36 15.97 2.55 10.42
CA GLN A 36 17.24 2.45 9.70
C GLN A 36 17.70 0.99 9.53
N ALA A 37 18.36 0.72 8.42
CA ALA A 37 19.05 -0.54 8.16
C ALA A 37 20.56 -0.34 8.22
N THR A 38 21.29 -1.44 8.45
CA THR A 38 22.75 -1.43 8.49
C THR A 38 23.30 -2.33 7.38
N VAL A 39 24.36 -1.89 6.70
CA VAL A 39 25.04 -2.70 5.69
C VAL A 39 25.44 -4.06 6.26
N ASN A 40 25.29 -5.12 5.46
CA ASN A 40 25.57 -6.51 5.82
C ASN A 40 24.74 -7.07 6.99
N THR A 41 23.70 -6.37 7.44
CA THR A 41 22.78 -6.85 8.47
C THR A 41 21.42 -7.16 7.85
N PRO A 42 20.85 -8.37 8.07
CA PRO A 42 19.52 -8.69 7.58
C PRO A 42 18.48 -7.67 8.06
N TYR A 43 17.73 -7.12 7.10
CA TYR A 43 16.64 -6.21 7.35
C TYR A 43 15.32 -6.90 7.03
N ARG A 44 14.34 -6.75 7.92
CA ARG A 44 12.98 -7.25 7.73
C ARG A 44 12.01 -6.26 8.37
N PHE A 45 11.08 -5.75 7.57
CA PHE A 45 10.10 -4.77 8.04
C PHE A 45 8.77 -5.00 7.34
N LYS A 46 7.68 -5.03 8.11
CA LYS A 46 6.32 -5.25 7.59
C LYS A 46 5.55 -3.93 7.57
N ILE A 47 4.74 -3.78 6.54
CA ILE A 47 3.83 -2.67 6.33
C ILE A 47 2.45 -3.26 6.07
N ASP A 48 1.52 -3.02 6.98
CA ASP A 48 0.13 -3.45 6.83
C ASP A 48 -0.67 -2.39 6.06
N ILE A 49 -1.58 -2.86 5.22
CA ILE A 49 -2.48 -2.06 4.40
C ILE A 49 -3.90 -2.35 4.85
N LEU A 50 -4.58 -1.33 5.35
CA LEU A 50 -5.94 -1.39 5.90
C LEU A 50 -6.94 -0.71 4.97
N GLY A 51 -8.23 -0.82 5.32
CA GLY A 51 -9.35 -0.16 4.64
C GLY A 51 -10.12 -1.05 3.66
N GLY A 52 -9.68 -2.29 3.43
CA GLY A 52 -10.38 -3.25 2.56
C GLY A 52 -9.45 -4.25 1.86
N PRO A 53 -10.00 -5.23 1.15
CA PRO A 53 -9.21 -6.26 0.47
C PRO A 53 -8.38 -5.66 -0.67
N VAL A 54 -7.06 -5.81 -0.58
CA VAL A 54 -6.12 -5.37 -1.62
C VAL A 54 -6.10 -6.42 -2.74
N PHE A 55 -6.26 -5.99 -3.99
CA PHE A 55 -6.02 -6.88 -5.11
C PHE A 55 -4.55 -6.91 -5.49
N ARG A 56 -4.14 -8.03 -6.10
CA ARG A 56 -2.79 -8.17 -6.64
C ARG A 56 -2.52 -7.02 -7.62
N GLY A 57 -1.46 -6.25 -7.38
CA GLY A 57 -1.09 -5.12 -8.25
C GLY A 57 -0.99 -5.52 -9.72
N VAL A 58 -1.17 -4.55 -10.62
CA VAL A 58 -1.25 -4.77 -12.08
C VAL A 58 -0.05 -5.56 -12.61
N ASP A 59 1.14 -5.32 -12.06
CA ASP A 59 2.39 -6.01 -12.42
C ASP A 59 2.76 -7.19 -11.51
N ARG A 60 1.85 -7.64 -10.65
CA ARG A 60 2.07 -8.67 -9.60
C ARG A 60 3.17 -8.34 -8.59
N LYS A 61 3.64 -7.09 -8.56
CA LYS A 61 4.65 -6.59 -7.61
C LYS A 61 3.96 -5.87 -6.46
N ALA A 62 4.47 -6.06 -5.25
CA ALA A 62 4.00 -5.35 -4.06
C ALA A 62 4.46 -3.88 -4.02
N GLY A 63 5.43 -3.51 -4.84
CA GLY A 63 5.99 -2.17 -4.90
C GLY A 63 7.29 -2.12 -5.71
N SER A 64 8.00 -1.00 -5.58
CA SER A 64 9.31 -0.77 -6.19
C SER A 64 10.29 -0.15 -5.20
N ILE A 65 11.59 -0.34 -5.45
CA ILE A 65 12.68 0.18 -4.63
C ILE A 65 13.70 0.83 -5.55
N ILE A 66 14.14 2.03 -5.18
CA ILE A 66 15.18 2.78 -5.88
C ILE A 66 16.24 3.25 -4.86
N PRO A 67 17.53 2.95 -5.07
CA PRO A 67 18.09 2.15 -6.15
C PRO A 67 17.84 0.63 -5.97
N ALA A 68 17.69 -0.08 -7.08
CA ALA A 68 17.31 -1.51 -7.10
C ALA A 68 18.45 -2.46 -6.65
N ASP A 69 19.70 -2.02 -6.73
CA ASP A 69 20.91 -2.76 -6.35
C ASP A 69 21.29 -2.55 -4.86
N SER A 70 20.31 -2.17 -4.03
CA SER A 70 20.52 -1.94 -2.60
C SER A 70 20.67 -3.21 -1.78
N GLY A 71 20.24 -4.36 -2.31
CA GLY A 71 20.12 -5.62 -1.55
C GLY A 71 18.83 -5.74 -0.75
N ILE A 72 17.94 -4.75 -0.80
CA ILE A 72 16.58 -4.81 -0.24
C ILE A 72 15.57 -5.04 -1.36
N SER A 73 14.59 -5.90 -1.08
CA SER A 73 13.49 -6.27 -1.96
C SER A 73 12.15 -6.05 -1.26
N VAL A 74 11.08 -5.95 -2.04
CA VAL A 74 9.71 -5.78 -1.57
C VAL A 74 8.84 -6.93 -2.09
N ARG A 75 8.04 -7.53 -1.22
CA ARG A 75 7.08 -8.60 -1.56
C ARG A 75 5.81 -8.51 -0.72
N TYR A 76 4.75 -9.19 -1.12
CA TYR A 76 3.62 -9.43 -0.22
C TYR A 76 4.03 -10.41 0.88
N CYS A 77 3.45 -10.25 2.07
CA CYS A 77 3.61 -11.20 3.15
C CYS A 77 2.96 -12.53 2.78
N GLN A 78 3.45 -13.62 3.36
CA GLN A 78 2.79 -14.91 3.27
C GLN A 78 1.72 -15.02 4.36
N LEU A 79 0.63 -15.73 4.06
CA LEU A 79 -0.34 -16.18 5.04
C LEU A 79 0.34 -17.12 6.06
N PRO A 80 -0.30 -17.40 7.21
CA PRO A 80 0.20 -18.40 8.16
C PRO A 80 0.32 -19.78 7.50
N GLU A 81 1.35 -20.55 7.85
CA GLU A 81 1.61 -21.88 7.26
C GLU A 81 0.42 -22.84 7.41
N GLU A 82 -0.33 -22.72 8.51
CA GLU A 82 -1.55 -23.48 8.79
C GLU A 82 -2.64 -23.26 7.72
N GLU A 83 -2.71 -22.06 7.14
CA GLU A 83 -3.65 -21.71 6.08
C GLU A 83 -3.13 -22.12 4.69
N ILE A 84 -1.81 -22.23 4.52
CA ILE A 84 -1.17 -22.47 3.22
C ILE A 84 -1.06 -23.96 2.88
N LYS A 85 -1.27 -24.87 3.84
CA LYS A 85 -0.96 -26.30 3.71
C LYS A 85 -1.47 -26.96 2.42
N ASP A 86 -2.62 -26.52 1.90
CA ASP A 86 -3.24 -27.05 0.68
C ASP A 86 -3.42 -25.98 -0.43
N MET A 87 -2.77 -24.82 -0.30
CA MET A 87 -2.89 -23.70 -1.25
C MET A 87 -1.77 -23.69 -2.29
N LYS A 88 -2.06 -23.18 -3.48
CA LYS A 88 -1.02 -22.87 -4.46
C LYS A 88 -0.17 -21.71 -3.95
N PRO A 89 1.14 -21.65 -4.26
CA PRO A 89 2.03 -20.56 -3.82
C PRO A 89 1.61 -19.14 -4.22
N MET A 90 0.71 -18.99 -5.20
CA MET A 90 0.17 -17.69 -5.59
C MET A 90 -0.99 -17.22 -4.70
N ASP A 91 -1.69 -18.16 -4.07
CA ASP A 91 -2.86 -17.93 -3.23
C ASP A 91 -2.45 -17.80 -1.75
N SER A 92 -1.21 -18.15 -1.43
CA SER A 92 -0.63 -18.03 -0.08
C SER A 92 -0.19 -16.61 0.30
N ASN A 93 -0.45 -15.60 -0.53
CA ASN A 93 -0.04 -14.22 -0.25
C ASN A 93 -1.14 -13.47 0.50
N ASN A 94 -0.76 -12.81 1.59
CA ASN A 94 -1.56 -11.77 2.20
C ASN A 94 -1.31 -10.44 1.46
N TYR A 95 -2.21 -10.06 0.55
CA TYR A 95 -2.09 -8.83 -0.23
C TYR A 95 -2.24 -7.54 0.60
N ASN A 96 -2.80 -7.64 1.80
CA ASN A 96 -2.92 -6.55 2.76
C ASN A 96 -1.65 -6.36 3.62
N CYS A 97 -0.58 -7.10 3.35
CA CYS A 97 0.69 -6.95 4.06
C CYS A 97 1.85 -6.97 3.06
N VAL A 98 2.75 -6.01 3.19
CA VAL A 98 3.97 -5.90 2.40
C VAL A 98 5.16 -6.04 3.32
N GLU A 99 6.16 -6.77 2.86
CA GLU A 99 7.41 -7.00 3.57
C GLU A 99 8.57 -6.45 2.75
N LEU A 100 9.35 -5.58 3.39
CA LEU A 100 10.68 -5.19 2.96
C LEU A 100 11.67 -6.15 3.59
N TYR A 101 12.50 -6.78 2.77
CA TYR A 101 13.43 -7.81 3.23
C TYR A 101 14.72 -7.83 2.41
N GLY A 102 15.77 -8.35 3.01
CA GLY A 102 17.06 -8.56 2.35
C GLY A 102 18.21 -8.11 3.23
N THR A 103 19.39 -8.02 2.64
CA THR A 103 20.61 -7.59 3.34
C THR A 103 21.21 -6.43 2.55
N PRO A 104 21.21 -5.19 3.08
CA PRO A 104 21.75 -4.07 2.36
C PRO A 104 23.23 -4.25 2.05
N THR A 105 23.65 -3.92 0.83
CA THR A 105 25.04 -4.07 0.37
C THR A 105 25.82 -2.75 0.37
N LYS A 106 25.12 -1.61 0.43
CA LYS A 106 25.70 -0.28 0.38
C LYS A 106 24.90 0.74 1.19
N PRO A 107 25.57 1.74 1.81
CA PRO A 107 24.88 2.81 2.51
C PRO A 107 24.17 3.73 1.52
N GLY A 108 23.14 4.42 2.00
CA GLY A 108 22.39 5.39 1.20
C GLY A 108 20.91 5.46 1.55
N LEU A 109 20.21 6.36 0.85
CA LEU A 109 18.77 6.52 0.99
C LEU A 109 18.04 5.67 -0.06
N LEU A 110 17.18 4.77 0.40
CA LEU A 110 16.28 4.01 -0.46
C LEU A 110 14.91 4.69 -0.49
N LYS A 111 14.37 4.87 -1.70
CA LYS A 111 12.99 5.26 -1.94
C LYS A 111 12.19 3.99 -2.25
N ILE A 112 11.12 3.78 -1.50
CA ILE A 112 10.25 2.62 -1.61
C ILE A 112 8.88 3.14 -1.99
N ASN A 113 8.27 2.60 -3.04
CA ASN A 113 6.90 2.92 -3.42
C ASN A 113 6.04 1.66 -3.33
N ILE A 114 4.96 1.72 -2.57
CA ILE A 114 3.95 0.67 -2.45
C ILE A 114 2.69 1.16 -3.14
N SER A 115 2.31 0.52 -4.24
CA SER A 115 1.15 0.90 -5.03
C SER A 115 0.33 -0.32 -5.43
N SER A 116 -0.98 -0.26 -5.23
CA SER A 116 -1.93 -1.26 -5.72
C SER A 116 -3.32 -0.65 -5.81
N GLY A 117 -4.36 -1.47 -5.86
CA GLY A 117 -5.70 -1.01 -5.55
C GLY A 117 -6.46 -1.93 -4.61
N MET A 118 -7.64 -1.47 -4.23
CA MET A 118 -8.54 -2.11 -3.29
C MET A 118 -9.85 -2.40 -3.98
N TYR A 119 -10.41 -3.57 -3.68
CA TYR A 119 -11.74 -3.92 -4.18
C TYR A 119 -12.78 -2.97 -3.60
N GLY A 120 -13.65 -2.48 -4.48
CA GLY A 120 -14.87 -1.81 -4.06
C GLY A 120 -15.86 -2.79 -3.47
N HIS A 121 -17.00 -2.26 -3.03
CA HIS A 121 -18.15 -3.03 -2.59
C HIS A 121 -19.42 -2.49 -3.27
N MET A 122 -20.58 -3.05 -2.95
CA MET A 122 -21.83 -2.75 -3.66
C MET A 122 -22.18 -1.25 -3.74
N PHE A 123 -21.73 -0.45 -2.78
CA PHE A 123 -22.08 0.97 -2.64
C PHE A 123 -20.91 1.91 -2.94
N ALA A 124 -19.72 1.38 -3.24
CA ALA A 124 -18.56 2.21 -3.52
C ALA A 124 -17.58 1.53 -4.50
N PRO A 125 -17.10 2.25 -5.52
CA PRO A 125 -16.15 1.68 -6.46
C PRO A 125 -14.81 1.40 -5.77
N GLY A 126 -14.04 0.49 -6.37
CA GLY A 126 -12.66 0.25 -5.96
C GLY A 126 -11.79 1.49 -6.13
N SER A 127 -10.65 1.50 -5.46
CA SER A 127 -9.73 2.62 -5.43
C SER A 127 -8.32 2.15 -5.72
N TYR A 128 -7.48 3.06 -6.21
CA TYR A 128 -6.04 2.85 -6.30
C TYR A 128 -5.34 3.66 -5.22
N PHE A 129 -4.20 3.16 -4.76
CA PHE A 129 -3.37 3.84 -3.79
C PHE A 129 -1.90 3.77 -4.19
N SER A 130 -1.14 4.72 -3.68
CA SER A 130 0.31 4.80 -3.78
C SER A 130 0.84 5.44 -2.51
N LYS A 131 1.84 4.83 -1.88
CA LYS A 131 2.48 5.34 -0.66
C LYS A 131 3.98 5.21 -0.79
N ASP A 132 4.66 6.32 -0.54
CA ASP A 132 6.11 6.39 -0.54
C ASP A 132 6.66 6.24 0.88
N TYR A 133 7.75 5.49 0.98
CA TYR A 133 8.56 5.34 2.18
C TYR A 133 10.03 5.63 1.86
N THR A 134 10.76 5.99 2.91
CA THR A 134 12.20 6.17 2.89
C THR A 134 12.86 5.26 3.90
N LEU A 135 13.97 4.64 3.49
CA LEU A 135 14.81 3.82 4.35
C LEU A 135 16.25 4.30 4.22
N THR A 136 16.82 4.75 5.33
CA THR A 136 18.25 5.09 5.40
C THR A 136 19.05 3.84 5.76
N VAL A 137 20.02 3.51 4.92
CA VAL A 137 21.02 2.46 5.17
C VAL A 137 22.31 3.11 5.62
N VAL A 138 22.80 2.73 6.79
CA VAL A 138 24.04 3.24 7.39
C VAL A 138 25.13 2.17 7.40
N ASN A 139 26.38 2.63 7.54
CA ASN A 139 27.49 1.73 7.82
C ASN A 139 27.37 1.15 9.25
N PRO A 140 27.99 -0.01 9.52
CA PRO A 140 28.09 -0.58 10.87
C PRO A 140 28.76 0.36 11.87
#